data_AF-A0A5K1ETR6-F1
#
_entry.id   AF-A0A5K1ETR6-F1
#
_cell.length_a   1.000
_cell.length_b   1.000
_cell.length_c   1.000
_cell.angle_alpha   90.00
_cell.angle_beta   90.00
_cell.angle_gamma   90.00
#
_symmetry.space_group_name_H-M   'P 1'
#
loop_
_entity.id
_entity.type
_entity.pdbx_description
1 polymer ?
#
loop_
_entity_poly.entity_id
_entity_poly.type
_entity_poly.pdbx_seq_one_letter_code
_entity_poly.pdbx_strand_id
1 'polypeptide(L)'
;PSKWKSEWTGPERLLKRRLLMPPKVADEYFRNNTKLVYCNGEWLVKWKGIGYEFSTWEMENASFLTSSEAMILVKDFETRRMKAKKASDPSRTNM
;
A
#
# COMPACT_ATOMS: atom_id res chain seq x y z
N PRO A 1 -3.16 -4.81 -33.59
CA PRO A 1 -2.31 -4.17 -32.55
C PRO A 1 -3.18 -3.42 -31.52
N SER A 2 -3.36 -3.99 -30.33
CA SER A 2 -4.02 -3.29 -29.24
C SER A 2 -3.21 -2.05 -28.88
N LYS A 3 -3.85 -0.87 -28.95
CA LYS A 3 -3.28 0.41 -28.51
C LYS A 3 -3.12 0.36 -26.99
N TRP A 4 -1.96 -0.07 -26.53
CA TRP A 4 -1.54 0.11 -25.15
C TRP A 4 -1.50 1.61 -24.86
N LYS A 5 -2.37 2.07 -23.95
CA LYS A 5 -2.35 3.44 -23.49
C LYS A 5 -1.57 3.51 -22.17
N SER A 6 -0.50 4.29 -22.15
CA SER A 6 0.34 4.50 -20.95
C SER A 6 -0.42 5.06 -19.75
N GLU A 7 -1.59 5.68 -19.97
CA GLU A 7 -2.50 6.12 -18.90
C GLU A 7 -3.06 4.96 -18.04
N TRP A 8 -2.97 3.70 -18.51
CA TRP A 8 -3.50 2.52 -17.82
C TRP A 8 -2.44 1.79 -16.97
N THR A 9 -1.23 2.33 -16.83
CA THR A 9 -0.11 1.63 -16.18
C THR A 9 0.29 2.24 -14.84
N GLY A 10 -0.61 3.00 -14.19
CA GLY A 10 -0.34 3.65 -12.92
C GLY A 10 -1.14 3.04 -11.75
N PRO A 11 -0.64 3.18 -10.51
CA PRO A 11 -1.44 2.85 -9.34
C PRO A 11 -2.64 3.80 -9.26
N GLU A 12 -3.83 3.24 -9.07
CA GLU A 12 -5.06 4.01 -8.84
C GLU A 12 -5.38 4.09 -7.34
N ARG A 13 -5.11 3.01 -6.59
CA ARG A 13 -5.50 2.90 -5.19
C ARG A 13 -4.70 1.84 -4.45
N LEU A 14 -4.39 2.10 -3.18
CA LEU A 14 -3.89 1.07 -2.25
C LEU A 14 -5.07 0.43 -1.50
N LEU A 15 -5.13 -0.89 -1.50
CA LEU A 15 -6.25 -1.65 -0.95
C LEU A 15 -5.94 -2.23 0.43
N LYS A 16 -4.72 -2.73 0.62
CA LYS A 16 -4.25 -3.36 1.85
C LYS A 16 -2.76 -3.09 2.03
N ARG A 17 -2.28 -3.20 3.26
CA ARG A 17 -0.86 -3.25 3.62
C ARG A 17 -0.61 -4.51 4.43
N ARG A 18 0.51 -5.19 4.20
CA ARG A 18 1.02 -6.26 5.07
C ARG A 18 2.49 -6.04 5.39
N LEU A 19 2.93 -6.55 6.53
CA LEU A 19 4.34 -6.63 6.87
C LEU A 19 4.89 -7.98 6.43
N LEU A 20 6.13 -7.99 5.94
CA LEU A 20 6.84 -9.21 5.54
C LEU A 20 7.37 -9.95 6.77
N MET A 21 7.84 -9.20 7.77
CA MET A 21 8.35 -9.71 9.04
C MET A 21 7.80 -8.89 10.22
N PRO A 22 7.73 -9.47 11.43
CA PRO A 22 7.49 -8.69 12.64
C PRO A 22 8.52 -7.55 12.77
N PRO A 23 8.14 -6.36 13.27
CA PRO A 23 9.02 -5.19 13.31
C PRO A 23 10.39 -5.47 13.97
N LYS A 24 10.40 -6.18 15.11
CA LYS A 24 11.65 -6.53 15.81
C LYS A 24 12.60 -7.37 14.96
N VAL A 25 12.06 -8.33 14.19
CA VAL A 25 12.85 -9.21 13.32
C VAL A 25 13.38 -8.43 12.12
N ALA A 26 12.56 -7.55 11.54
CA ALA A 26 12.99 -6.68 10.45
C ALA A 26 14.12 -5.74 10.90
N ASP A 27 13.96 -5.10 12.06
CA ASP A 27 14.96 -4.17 12.58
C ASP A 27 16.32 -4.84 12.84
N GLU A 28 16.31 -6.07 13.35
CA GLU A 28 17.53 -6.88 13.50
C GLU A 28 18.13 -7.25 12.13
N TYR A 29 17.31 -7.73 11.20
CA TYR A 29 17.74 -8.12 9.86
C TYR A 29 18.41 -6.95 9.11
N PHE A 30 17.77 -5.78 9.06
CA PHE A 30 18.30 -4.62 8.33
C PHE A 30 19.48 -3.96 9.05
N ARG A 31 19.54 -4.01 10.38
CA ARG A 31 20.73 -3.56 11.14
C ARG A 31 21.97 -4.38 10.79
N ASN A 32 21.81 -5.69 10.65
CA ASN A 32 22.91 -6.59 10.31
C ASN A 32 23.25 -6.57 8.81
N ASN A 33 22.36 -6.04 7.97
CA ASN A 33 22.51 -5.97 6.51
C ASN A 33 22.49 -4.51 6.02
N THR A 34 23.49 -3.73 6.41
CA THR A 34 23.58 -2.27 6.12
C THR A 34 23.60 -1.89 4.64
N LYS A 35 23.80 -2.85 3.74
CA LYS A 35 23.74 -2.65 2.28
C LYS A 35 22.31 -2.61 1.74
N LEU A 36 21.32 -3.06 2.52
CA LEU A 36 19.92 -3.13 2.11
C LEU A 36 19.17 -1.87 2.56
N VAL A 37 18.35 -1.32 1.67
CA VAL A 37 17.37 -0.30 2.03
C VAL A 37 16.26 -0.96 2.84
N TYR A 38 15.91 -0.36 3.98
CA TYR A 38 14.83 -0.87 4.83
C TYR A 38 13.53 -0.94 4.03
N CYS A 39 12.97 -2.14 3.90
CA CYS A 39 11.71 -2.41 3.22
C CYS A 39 11.08 -3.66 3.85
N ASN A 40 10.08 -3.48 4.71
CA ASN A 40 9.42 -4.56 5.44
C ASN A 40 7.91 -4.64 5.17
N GLY A 41 7.44 -3.92 4.16
CA GLY A 41 6.02 -3.82 3.84
C GLY A 41 5.73 -4.04 2.38
N GLU A 42 4.54 -4.57 2.12
CA GLU A 42 3.94 -4.61 0.79
C GLU A 42 2.56 -3.96 0.81
N TRP A 43 2.21 -3.37 -0.32
CA TRP A 43 0.91 -2.80 -0.61
C TRP A 43 0.18 -3.62 -1.67
N LEU A 44 -1.10 -3.88 -1.46
CA LEU A 44 -1.96 -4.41 -2.51
C LEU A 44 -2.45 -3.24 -3.38
N VAL A 45 -1.99 -3.18 -4.62
CA VAL A 45 -2.23 -2.07 -5.56
C VAL A 45 -3.39 -2.41 -6.49
N LYS A 46 -4.34 -1.50 -6.61
CA LYS A 46 -5.33 -1.48 -7.69
C LYS A 46 -4.79 -0.61 -8.81
N TRP A 47 -4.67 -1.17 -10.00
CA TRP A 47 -4.13 -0.52 -11.17
C TRP A 47 -5.23 0.20 -11.97
N LYS A 48 -4.86 1.31 -12.62
CA LYS A 48 -5.80 2.08 -13.46
C LYS A 48 -6.28 1.23 -14.64
N GLY A 49 -7.56 1.35 -14.97
CA GLY A 49 -8.11 0.77 -16.21
C GLY A 49 -8.26 -0.76 -16.21
N ILE A 50 -7.94 -1.45 -15.12
CA ILE A 50 -8.16 -2.90 -14.99
C ILE A 50 -8.93 -3.25 -13.70
N GLY A 51 -9.55 -4.43 -13.70
CA GLY A 51 -10.38 -4.92 -12.60
C GLY A 51 -9.60 -5.18 -11.31
N TYR A 52 -10.33 -5.27 -10.19
CA TYR A 52 -9.76 -5.53 -8.86
C TYR A 52 -9.10 -6.91 -8.73
N GLU A 53 -9.51 -7.86 -9.57
CA GLU A 53 -8.93 -9.20 -9.69
C GLU A 53 -7.48 -9.18 -10.19
N PHE A 54 -7.06 -8.09 -10.83
CA PHE A 54 -5.69 -7.89 -11.31
C PHE A 54 -4.83 -7.10 -10.34
N SER A 55 -5.28 -6.89 -9.10
CA SER A 55 -4.46 -6.25 -8.07
C SER A 55 -3.24 -7.10 -7.71
N THR A 56 -2.09 -6.45 -7.54
CA THR A 56 -0.82 -7.10 -7.20
C THR A 56 -0.25 -6.59 -5.88
N TRP A 57 0.52 -7.42 -5.20
CA TRP A 57 1.29 -7.02 -4.03
C TRP A 57 2.63 -6.45 -4.49
N GLU A 58 2.92 -5.23 -4.04
CA GLU A 58 4.09 -4.47 -4.48
C GLU A 58 4.87 -3.98 -3.26
N MET A 59 6.20 -4.00 -3.34
CA MET A 59 7.08 -3.60 -2.24
C MET A 59 6.90 -2.12 -1.90
N GLU A 60 6.97 -1.77 -0.61
CA GLU A 60 6.80 -0.38 -0.16
C GLU A 60 7.85 0.59 -0.71
N ASN A 61 8.99 0.07 -1.19
CA ASN A 61 10.06 0.82 -1.84
C ASN A 61 10.00 0.78 -3.38
N ALA A 62 8.94 0.26 -4.00
CA ALA A 62 8.79 0.26 -5.45
C ALA A 62 8.80 1.71 -5.98
N SER A 63 9.41 1.95 -7.14
CA SER A 63 9.65 3.31 -7.67
C SER A 63 8.37 4.13 -7.88
N PHE A 64 7.29 3.48 -8.31
CA PHE A 64 5.97 4.13 -8.47
C PHE A 64 5.27 4.38 -7.13
N LEU A 65 5.76 3.84 -6.01
CA LEU A 65 5.30 4.11 -4.65
C LEU A 65 6.14 5.18 -3.93
N THR A 66 7.26 5.60 -4.52
CA THR A 66 8.12 6.66 -3.99
C THR A 66 7.81 8.05 -4.57
N SER A 67 6.81 8.18 -5.45
CA SER A 67 6.43 9.46 -6.07
C SER A 67 5.48 10.30 -5.20
N SER A 68 5.29 11.57 -5.53
CA SER A 68 4.31 12.45 -4.88
C SER A 68 2.88 11.92 -5.01
N GLU A 69 2.53 11.31 -6.14
CA GLU A 69 1.23 10.68 -6.37
C GLU A 69 1.02 9.51 -5.42
N ALA A 70 2.06 8.71 -5.17
CA ALA A 70 1.97 7.60 -4.22
C ALA A 70 1.71 8.06 -2.79
N MET A 71 2.28 9.19 -2.37
CA MET A 71 2.00 9.76 -1.04
C MET A 71 0.52 10.11 -0.88
N ILE A 72 -0.14 10.58 -1.95
CA ILE A 72 -1.59 10.82 -1.96
C ILE A 72 -2.34 9.49 -1.76
N LEU A 73 -1.95 8.43 -2.47
CA LEU A 73 -2.58 7.12 -2.35
C LEU A 73 -2.44 6.51 -0.94
N VAL A 74 -1.29 6.69 -0.30
CA VAL A 74 -1.05 6.28 1.10
C VAL A 74 -1.95 7.07 2.05
N LYS A 75 -2.03 8.40 1.89
CA LYS A 75 -2.89 9.27 2.69
C LYS A 75 -4.38 8.88 2.55
N ASP A 76 -4.82 8.58 1.33
CA ASP A 76 -6.19 8.15 1.05
C ASP A 76 -6.50 6.78 1.65
N PHE A 77 -5.53 5.86 1.65
CA PHE A 77 -5.65 4.60 2.34
C PHE A 77 -5.83 4.79 3.86
N GLU A 78 -4.94 5.54 4.50
CA GLU A 78 -5.00 5.74 5.95
C GLU A 78 -6.27 6.50 6.36
N THR A 79 -6.70 7.48 5.56
CA THR A 79 -7.96 8.19 5.79
C THR A 79 -9.16 7.23 5.78
N ARG A 80 -9.23 6.33 4.80
CA ARG A 80 -10.31 5.33 4.73
C ARG A 80 -10.24 4.34 5.88
N ARG A 81 -9.05 3.87 6.23
CA ARG A 81 -8.82 2.97 7.35
C ARG A 81 -9.28 3.59 8.67
N MET A 82 -8.94 4.85 8.92
CA MET A 82 -9.36 5.58 10.12
C MET A 82 -10.88 5.78 10.17
N LYS A 83 -11.51 6.12 9.03
CA LYS A 83 -12.98 6.21 8.94
C LYS A 83 -13.65 4.87 9.23
N ALA A 84 -13.15 3.77 8.67
CA ALA A 84 -13.67 2.43 8.92
C ALA A 84 -13.53 2.04 10.40
N LYS A 85 -12.36 2.30 11.01
CA LYS A 85 -12.12 2.05 12.44
C LYS A 85 -13.10 2.82 13.34
N LYS A 86 -13.39 4.08 13.01
CA LYS A 86 -14.38 4.91 13.72
C LYS A 86 -15.83 4.46 13.51
N ALA A 87 -16.12 3.83 12.38
CA ALA A 87 -17.45 3.31 12.08
C ALA A 87 -17.70 1.95 12.76
N SER A 88 -16.65 1.15 12.93
CA SER A 88 -16.72 -0.14 13.62
C SER A 88 -16.62 -0.05 15.15
N ASP A 89 -16.49 1.16 15.71
CA ASP A 89 -16.34 1.36 17.15
C ASP A 89 -17.69 1.13 17.87
N PRO A 90 -17.83 0.06 18.66
CA PRO A 90 -19.09 -0.30 19.32
C PRO A 90 -19.49 0.69 20.42
N SER A 91 -18.59 1.58 20.86
CA SER A 91 -18.94 2.65 21.80
C SER A 91 -19.91 3.69 21.21
N ARG A 92 -20.12 3.69 19.87
CA ARG A 92 -21.08 4.56 19.18
C ARG A 92 -22.48 3.96 19.02
N THR A 93 -22.73 2.75 19.52
CA THR A 93 -24.03 2.05 19.38
C THR A 93 -25.01 2.36 20.53
N ASN A 94 -24.64 3.23 21.47
CA ASN A 94 -25.52 3.68 22.56
C ASN A 94 -25.84 5.18 22.42
N MET A 95 -26.66 5.56 21.44
CA MET A 95 -27.42 6.82 21.42
C MET A 95 -28.74 6.61 20.70
#